data_AF-A0A5J4S058-F1
#
_entry.id   AF-A0A5J4S058-F1
#
_cell.length_a   1.000
_cell.length_b   1.000
_cell.length_c   1.000
_cell.angle_alpha   90.00
_cell.angle_beta   90.00
_cell.angle_gamma   90.00
#
_symmetry.space_group_name_H-M   'P 1'
#
loop_
_entity.id
_entity.type
_entity.pdbx_description
1 polymer ?
#
loop_
_entity_poly.entity_id
_entity_poly.type
_entity_poly.pdbx_seq_one_letter_code
_entity_poly.pdbx_strand_id
1 'polypeptide(L)'
;MKYYVLLMAIAGICILFSSCCKAQITYKDTSNTAPQSIDLGKVLIVYYSKSGKTKEVAEIIQKCTNGTLYRIETKKILRSKHYDCT
;
A
#
# COMPACT_ATOMS: atom_id res chain seq x y z
N MET A 1 -33.63 -4.30 -37.65
CA MET A 1 -32.97 -5.62 -37.91
C MET A 1 -31.48 -5.49 -38.20
N LYS A 2 -31.04 -4.70 -39.19
CA LYS A 2 -29.60 -4.56 -39.55
C LYS A 2 -28.69 -4.03 -38.43
N TYR A 3 -29.18 -3.11 -37.60
CA TYR A 3 -28.43 -2.55 -36.46
C TYR A 3 -28.40 -3.47 -35.23
N TYR A 4 -29.40 -4.32 -35.03
CA TYR A 4 -29.41 -5.31 -33.94
C TYR A 4 -28.39 -6.44 -34.18
N VAL A 5 -28.18 -6.85 -35.44
CA VAL A 5 -27.13 -7.82 -35.81
C VAL A 5 -25.74 -7.22 -35.60
N LEU A 6 -25.55 -5.94 -35.91
CA LEU A 6 -24.29 -5.22 -35.65
C LEU A 6 -24.03 -5.05 -34.13
N LEU A 7 -25.07 -4.81 -33.34
CA LEU A 7 -24.97 -4.63 -31.89
C LEU A 7 -24.63 -5.93 -31.14
N MET A 8 -25.13 -7.08 -31.63
CA MET A 8 -24.80 -8.39 -31.06
C MET A 8 -23.37 -8.85 -31.42
N ALA A 9 -22.82 -8.43 -32.56
CA ALA A 9 -21.46 -8.77 -32.97
C ALA A 9 -20.37 -8.10 -32.10
N ILE A 10 -20.63 -6.90 -31.56
CA ILE A 10 -19.68 -6.14 -30.73
C ILE A 10 -19.67 -6.70 -29.28
N ALA A 11 -20.82 -7.15 -28.77
CA ALA A 11 -20.93 -7.74 -27.44
C ALA A 11 -20.22 -9.10 -27.31
N GLY A 12 -20.15 -9.88 -28.39
CA GLY A 12 -19.46 -11.19 -28.41
C GLY A 12 -17.93 -11.13 -28.31
N ILE A 13 -17.32 -10.02 -28.76
CA ILE A 13 -15.85 -9.83 -28.75
C ILE A 13 -15.30 -9.49 -27.35
N CYS A 14 -16.16 -9.05 -26.43
CA CYS A 14 -15.73 -8.64 -25.08
C CYS A 14 -15.50 -9.81 -24.11
N ILE A 15 -15.91 -11.03 -24.48
CA ILE A 15 -15.91 -12.19 -23.58
C ILE A 15 -14.60 -13.00 -23.64
N LEU A 16 -13.66 -12.65 -24.53
CA LEU A 16 -12.45 -13.43 -24.80
C LEU A 16 -11.18 -12.95 -24.06
N PHE A 17 -11.26 -11.91 -23.20
CA PHE A 17 -10.11 -11.40 -22.44
C PHE A 17 -10.17 -11.66 -20.93
N SER A 18 -10.75 -12.77 -20.48
CA SER A 18 -10.63 -13.21 -19.07
C SER A 18 -10.03 -14.60 -18.95
N SER A 19 -8.75 -14.69 -19.31
CA SER A 19 -7.85 -15.73 -18.80
C SER A 19 -6.85 -15.06 -17.86
N CYS A 20 -7.22 -14.93 -16.59
CA CYS A 20 -6.28 -14.63 -15.51
C CYS A 20 -6.24 -15.86 -14.60
N CYS A 21 -5.09 -16.53 -14.58
CA CYS A 21 -4.84 -17.67 -13.71
C CYS A 21 -4.93 -17.24 -12.24
N LYS A 22 -5.83 -17.82 -11.45
CA LYS A 22 -5.69 -17.82 -10.00
C LYS A 22 -4.73 -18.94 -9.60
N ALA A 23 -3.46 -18.59 -9.40
CA ALA A 23 -2.56 -19.41 -8.58
C ALA A 23 -3.03 -19.25 -7.12
N GLN A 24 -3.74 -20.26 -6.61
CA GLN A 24 -4.17 -20.33 -5.22
C GLN A 24 -2.97 -20.64 -4.32
N ILE A 25 -2.34 -19.61 -3.76
CA ILE A 25 -1.58 -19.78 -2.53
C ILE A 25 -2.61 -19.87 -1.40
N THR A 26 -2.79 -21.06 -0.86
CA THR A 26 -3.61 -21.32 0.33
C THR A 26 -2.99 -20.61 1.53
N TYR A 27 -3.37 -19.35 1.76
CA TYR A 27 -3.26 -18.75 3.09
C TYR A 27 -4.44 -19.22 3.92
N LYS A 28 -4.15 -19.93 5.02
CA LYS A 28 -5.16 -20.26 6.03
C LYS A 28 -5.44 -19.01 6.86
N ASP A 29 -6.37 -18.19 6.40
CA ASP A 29 -7.03 -17.21 7.27
C ASP A 29 -8.28 -17.85 7.88
N THR A 30 -8.10 -18.40 9.08
CA THR A 30 -9.22 -18.61 10.00
C THR A 30 -9.55 -17.26 10.62
N SER A 31 -10.46 -16.53 10.00
CA SER A 31 -11.44 -15.72 10.75
C SER A 31 -12.62 -15.36 9.86
N ASN A 32 -13.69 -16.14 9.96
CA ASN A 32 -15.02 -15.65 9.63
C ASN A 32 -15.41 -14.61 10.68
N THR A 33 -15.04 -13.36 10.48
CA THR A 33 -15.65 -12.24 11.19
C THR A 33 -15.59 -11.04 10.25
N ALA A 34 -16.75 -10.41 10.01
CA ALA A 34 -16.86 -9.13 9.31
C ALA A 34 -15.76 -8.16 9.81
N PRO A 35 -15.23 -7.25 8.96
CA PRO A 35 -14.18 -6.32 9.36
C PRO A 35 -14.66 -5.49 10.54
N GLN A 36 -14.31 -5.95 11.75
CA GLN A 36 -14.49 -5.16 12.95
C GLN A 36 -13.45 -4.05 12.84
N SER A 37 -13.90 -2.80 12.90
CA SER A 37 -13.01 -1.65 13.03
C SER A 37 -12.09 -1.90 14.22
N ILE A 38 -10.84 -2.26 13.96
CA ILE A 38 -9.84 -2.41 15.01
C ILE A 38 -9.57 -1.02 15.56
N ASP A 39 -10.05 -0.77 16.78
CA ASP A 39 -9.68 0.41 17.54
C ASP A 39 -8.23 0.24 18.01
N LEU A 40 -7.32 1.00 17.38
CA LEU A 40 -5.90 1.02 17.72
C LEU A 40 -5.60 1.87 18.95
N GLY A 41 -6.60 2.59 19.48
CA GLY A 41 -6.43 3.57 20.54
C GLY A 41 -5.49 4.71 20.12
N LYS A 42 -4.76 5.28 21.09
CA LYS A 42 -3.80 6.36 20.83
C LYS A 42 -2.48 5.79 20.30
N VAL A 43 -2.22 6.01 19.02
CA VAL A 43 -0.98 5.57 18.36
C VAL A 43 0.04 6.70 18.31
N LEU A 44 1.28 6.41 18.70
CA LEU A 44 2.45 7.30 18.54
C LEU A 44 3.44 6.68 17.55
N ILE A 45 3.80 7.44 16.52
CA ILE A 45 4.71 7.02 15.44
C ILE A 45 6.00 7.83 15.59
N VAL A 46 7.04 7.18 16.11
CA VAL A 46 8.35 7.79 16.30
C VAL A 46 9.28 7.38 15.14
N TYR A 47 9.89 8.35 14.46
CA TYR A 47 10.79 8.05 13.34
C TYR A 47 12.01 8.97 13.27
N TYR A 48 13.12 8.44 12.76
CA TYR A 48 14.28 9.23 12.34
C TYR A 48 14.38 9.21 10.81
N SER A 49 14.77 10.31 10.18
CA SER A 49 15.09 10.30 8.75
C SER A 49 16.20 11.27 8.41
N LYS A 50 17.26 10.76 7.78
CA LYS A 50 18.38 11.55 7.27
C LYS A 50 18.05 12.18 5.91
N SER A 51 17.50 11.39 4.97
CA SER A 51 17.25 11.78 3.57
C SER A 51 15.76 11.91 3.22
N GLY A 52 14.85 11.73 4.18
CA GLY A 52 13.40 11.87 3.98
C GLY A 52 12.65 10.59 3.66
N LYS A 53 13.32 9.49 3.28
CA LYS A 53 12.62 8.23 2.91
C LYS A 53 11.79 7.65 4.05
N THR A 54 12.36 7.64 5.25
CA THR A 54 11.64 7.18 6.45
C THR A 54 10.50 8.13 6.84
N LYS A 55 10.58 9.42 6.49
CA LYS A 55 9.45 10.36 6.67
C LYS A 55 8.27 9.95 5.80
N GLU A 56 8.52 9.64 4.52
CA GLU A 56 7.48 9.20 3.59
C GLU A 56 6.75 7.95 4.12
N VAL A 57 7.49 6.97 4.64
CA VAL A 57 6.91 5.76 5.25
C VAL A 57 6.11 6.09 6.52
N ALA A 58 6.63 6.95 7.39
CA ALA A 58 5.96 7.34 8.62
C ALA A 58 4.62 8.06 8.35
N GLU A 59 4.56 8.89 7.30
CA GLU A 59 3.33 9.54 6.85
C GLU A 59 2.29 8.55 6.31
N ILE A 60 2.73 7.48 5.63
CA ILE A 60 1.83 6.41 5.18
C ILE A 60 1.23 5.70 6.40
N ILE A 61 2.07 5.33 7.38
CA ILE A 61 1.61 4.68 8.62
C ILE A 61 0.63 5.59 9.38
N GLN A 62 0.90 6.91 9.43
CA GLN A 62 -0.01 7.88 10.03
C GLN A 62 -1.38 7.85 9.38
N LYS A 63 -1.45 7.86 8.04
CA LYS A 63 -2.74 7.83 7.31
C LYS A 63 -3.52 6.55 7.58
N CYS A 64 -2.84 5.42 7.75
CA CYS A 64 -3.49 4.13 8.03
C CYS A 64 -3.96 3.99 9.48
N THR A 65 -3.28 4.63 10.43
CA THR A 65 -3.50 4.42 11.88
C THR A 65 -4.16 5.60 12.58
N ASN A 66 -4.26 6.76 11.90
CA ASN A 66 -4.63 8.04 12.50
C ASN A 66 -3.75 8.41 13.72
N GLY A 67 -2.48 7.97 13.71
CA GLY A 67 -1.54 8.18 14.81
C GLY A 67 -0.89 9.57 14.84
N THR A 68 -0.18 9.85 15.93
CA THR A 68 0.61 11.09 16.09
C THR A 68 2.04 10.85 15.61
N LEU A 69 2.57 11.73 14.75
CA LEU A 69 3.96 11.66 14.29
C LEU A 69 4.90 12.41 15.24
N TYR A 70 6.05 11.80 15.54
CA TYR A 70 7.15 12.43 16.25
C TYR A 70 8.49 12.12 15.57
N ARG A 71 9.20 13.16 15.14
CA ARG A 71 10.52 13.03 14.51
C ARG A 71 11.62 13.08 15.56
N ILE A 72 12.51 12.10 15.55
CA ILE A 72 13.75 12.13 16.32
C ILE A 72 14.71 13.12 15.64
N GLU A 73 15.18 14.11 16.40
CA GLU A 73 16.20 15.07 15.99
C GLU A 73 17.58 14.64 16.46
N THR A 74 18.62 14.87 15.65
CA THR A 74 20.00 14.62 16.08
C THR A 74 20.59 15.87 16.72
N LYS A 75 21.29 15.70 17.85
CA LYS A 75 22.02 16.81 18.50
C LYS A 75 23.12 17.41 17.59
N LYS A 76 23.67 16.61 16.68
CA LYS A 76 24.68 17.01 15.70
C LYS A 76 24.20 16.72 14.28
N ILE A 77 24.46 17.62 13.35
CA ILE A 77 24.13 17.44 11.93
C ILE A 77 24.95 16.26 11.38
N LEU A 78 24.26 15.26 10.83
CA LEU A 78 24.89 14.16 10.09
C LEU A 78 25.31 14.64 8.71
N ARG A 79 26.46 15.32 8.63
CA ARG A 79 27.10 15.65 7.35
C ARG A 79 27.46 14.35 6.63
N SER A 80 27.25 14.32 5.31
CA SER A 80 27.81 13.26 4.47
C SER A 80 29.32 13.35 4.56
N LYS A 81 29.96 12.50 5.38
CA LYS A 81 31.37 12.20 5.21
C LYS A 81 31.44 11.22 4.04
N HIS A 82 32.09 11.63 2.96
CA HIS A 82 32.54 10.69 1.94
C HIS A 82 33.57 9.80 2.64
N TYR A 83 33.22 8.55 2.87
CA TYR A 83 34.20 7.55 3.25
C TYR A 83 34.54 6.86 1.95
N ASP A 84 35.73 7.15 1.42
CA ASP A 84 36.30 6.33 0.35
C ASP A 84 36.47 4.93 0.92
N CYS A 85 35.65 4.00 0.43
CA CYS A 85 35.91 2.58 0.60
C CYS A 85 37.13 2.25 -0.26
N THR A 86 38.31 2.29 0.37
CA THR A 86 39.57 1.73 -0.16
C THR A 86 39.65 0.24 0.15
#